data_AF-A0A7S0GRY6-F1
#
_entry.id   AF-A0A7S0GRY6-F1
#
_cell.length_a   1.000
_cell.length_b   1.000
_cell.length_c   1.000
_cell.angle_alpha   90.00
_cell.angle_beta   90.00
_cell.angle_gamma   90.00
#
_symmetry.space_group_name_H-M   'P 1'
#
loop_
_entity.id
_entity.type
_entity.pdbx_description
1 polymer ?
#
loop_
_entity_poly.entity_id
_entity_poly.type
_entity_poly.pdbx_seq_one_letter_code
_entity_poly.pdbx_strand_id
1 'polypeptide(L)'
;VDLMMASRLFSCGRNVQGELGLGEYLPEDSKPYSAAENRADPVADLDDELFGMVDKRKITPKPKAATVTEKEKVKPSDDSKGGTFGGRGKDKISVPMEVEETPEGIVLVSCGLYHSAVIAAKNTMYSWGADNSGQCGHGRSTNQWEPKWVMAVTGKVVSDIAGGRTHTLIVAGGQVYTWGASSYGALAQSDNYDQLNPCLVRQFKGIAIKQVSCGCDYSVALSNSGDIYAWGRADTGRLGIKLVKGKRFEHIPRPITGLGGKVASVCAGHSHSLCVMESGILYAWGTNTFGQLGTGDVIPRPTPHRVKIDIPHETFGK
;
A
#
# COMPACT_ATOMS: atom_id res chain seq x y z
N VAL A 1 -20.42 -9.25 30.49
CA VAL A 1 -19.63 -8.01 30.36
C VAL A 1 -18.61 -8.28 29.27
N ASP A 2 -19.03 -8.15 28.01
CA ASP A 2 -18.13 -8.27 26.87
C ASP A 2 -17.24 -7.02 26.86
N LEU A 3 -15.97 -7.18 27.23
CA LEU A 3 -14.95 -6.20 26.89
C LEU A 3 -14.77 -6.25 25.36
N MET A 4 -15.59 -5.48 24.63
CA MET A 4 -15.17 -5.01 23.32
C MET A 4 -13.91 -4.16 23.56
N MET A 5 -12.75 -4.76 23.33
CA MET A 5 -11.49 -4.02 23.26
C MET A 5 -11.64 -3.02 22.10
N ALA A 6 -11.76 -1.74 22.42
CA ALA A 6 -11.73 -0.67 21.43
C ALA A 6 -10.43 -0.78 20.64
N SER A 7 -10.52 -1.15 19.36
CA SER A 7 -9.37 -1.15 18.45
C SER A 7 -9.11 0.30 18.05
N ARG A 8 -7.90 0.80 18.32
CA ARG A 8 -7.47 2.17 17.98
C ARG A 8 -6.50 2.13 16.81
N LEU A 9 -6.65 3.04 15.86
CA LEU A 9 -5.74 3.19 14.72
C LEU A 9 -4.67 4.24 15.02
N PHE A 10 -3.41 3.90 14.72
CA PHE A 10 -2.30 4.84 14.79
C PHE A 10 -1.62 4.99 13.43
N SER A 11 -1.25 6.23 13.09
CA SER A 11 -0.55 6.57 11.85
C SER A 11 0.71 7.40 12.14
N CYS A 12 1.73 7.25 11.29
CA CYS A 12 2.95 8.05 11.31
C CYS A 12 3.54 8.15 9.89
N GLY A 13 4.36 9.17 9.65
CA GLY A 13 4.94 9.45 8.33
C GLY A 13 4.70 10.89 7.90
N ARG A 14 4.77 11.14 6.59
CA ARG A 14 4.36 12.44 6.01
C ARG A 14 2.83 12.53 5.98
N ASN A 15 2.28 13.75 6.08
CA ASN A 15 0.83 14.03 5.99
C ASN A 15 0.50 15.12 4.96
N VAL A 16 1.24 15.17 3.84
CA VAL A 16 1.17 16.30 2.89
C VAL A 16 -0.19 16.35 2.16
N GLN A 17 -0.85 15.21 2.02
CA GLN A 17 -2.14 15.04 1.34
C GLN A 17 -3.21 14.47 2.26
N GLY A 18 -2.96 14.45 3.57
CA GLY A 18 -3.87 13.93 4.58
C GLY A 18 -3.77 12.42 4.76
N GLU A 19 -2.76 11.76 4.20
CA GLU A 19 -2.60 10.30 4.18
C GLU A 19 -2.59 9.64 5.57
N LEU A 20 -2.33 10.41 6.64
CA LEU A 20 -2.36 9.95 8.02
C LEU A 20 -3.75 10.03 8.66
N GLY A 21 -4.68 10.79 8.09
CA GLY A 21 -6.06 10.95 8.58
C GLY A 21 -6.19 11.92 9.76
N LEU A 22 -5.23 12.82 9.93
CA LEU A 22 -5.10 13.69 11.11
C LEU A 22 -5.52 15.15 10.82
N GLY A 23 -6.23 15.40 9.71
CA GLY A 23 -6.63 16.75 9.28
C GLY A 23 -5.55 17.52 8.50
N GLU A 24 -5.84 18.78 8.19
CA GLU A 24 -5.01 19.69 7.38
C GLU A 24 -3.83 20.32 8.16
N TYR A 25 -3.92 20.42 9.48
CA TYR A 25 -2.96 21.17 10.31
C TYR A 25 -2.40 20.30 11.43
N LEU A 26 -1.09 20.05 11.40
CA LEU A 26 -0.40 19.31 12.46
C LEU A 26 -0.02 20.26 13.61
N PRO A 27 -0.24 19.88 14.89
CA PRO A 27 0.21 20.67 16.03
C PRO A 27 1.75 20.85 16.04
N GLU A 28 2.21 22.02 16.49
CA GLU A 28 3.65 22.41 16.53
C GLU A 28 4.57 21.45 17.32
N ASP A 29 4.01 20.56 18.13
CA ASP A 29 4.76 19.60 18.97
C ASP A 29 5.21 18.33 18.22
N SER A 30 4.93 18.21 16.92
CA SER A 30 5.39 17.14 16.03
C SER A 30 6.89 17.27 15.67
N LYS A 31 7.79 17.19 16.67
CA LYS A 31 9.23 17.29 16.42
C LYS A 31 9.81 15.99 15.83
N PRO A 32 10.58 16.06 14.73
CA PRO A 32 11.31 14.91 14.20
C PRO A 32 12.55 14.60 15.05
N TYR A 33 12.85 13.31 15.26
CA TYR A 33 14.17 12.86 15.69
C TYR A 33 15.05 12.75 14.43
N SER A 34 16.18 13.46 14.41
CA SER A 34 17.18 13.39 13.35
C SER A 34 18.05 12.15 13.54
N ALA A 35 18.13 11.30 12.52
CA ALA A 35 19.27 10.42 12.32
C ALA A 35 20.08 10.97 11.15
N ALA A 36 21.39 11.13 11.36
CA ALA A 36 22.31 11.96 10.61
C ALA A 36 22.38 11.72 9.09
N GLU A 37 22.66 12.82 8.38
CA GLU A 37 22.92 12.93 6.94
C GLU A 37 24.21 12.22 6.49
N ASN A 38 24.19 11.63 5.28
CA ASN A 38 25.35 11.67 4.39
C ASN A 38 24.93 11.66 2.91
N ARG A 39 25.69 12.43 2.13
CA ARG A 39 25.40 13.13 0.87
C ARG A 39 25.32 12.32 -0.45
N ALA A 40 24.51 12.88 -1.36
CA ALA A 40 24.69 13.18 -2.81
C ALA A 40 24.74 12.04 -3.86
N ASP A 41 23.70 11.97 -4.74
CA ASP A 41 23.76 12.19 -6.21
C ASP A 41 22.37 12.01 -6.90
N PRO A 42 22.15 12.42 -8.18
CA PRO A 42 21.02 13.28 -8.57
C PRO A 42 19.70 12.59 -8.99
N VAL A 43 18.62 13.10 -8.41
CA VAL A 43 17.21 13.23 -8.82
C VAL A 43 16.73 12.49 -10.09
N ALA A 44 15.94 11.44 -9.86
CA ALA A 44 14.60 11.29 -10.42
C ALA A 44 13.70 10.49 -9.43
N ASP A 45 12.91 11.23 -8.63
CA ASP A 45 11.73 10.81 -7.84
C ASP A 45 11.86 9.59 -6.91
N LEU A 46 12.81 9.62 -5.97
CA LEU A 46 12.89 8.71 -4.83
C LEU A 46 13.21 9.50 -3.54
N ASP A 47 12.33 10.42 -3.15
CA ASP A 47 12.40 11.01 -1.81
C ASP A 47 11.35 10.36 -0.89
N ASP A 48 11.84 9.64 0.13
CA ASP A 48 11.27 9.14 1.39
C ASP A 48 9.88 8.43 1.44
N GLU A 49 9.79 7.20 0.94
CA GLU A 49 8.61 6.33 1.11
C GLU A 49 8.71 5.44 2.38
N LEU A 50 8.48 5.99 3.56
CA LEU A 50 8.15 5.17 4.74
C LEU A 50 6.78 5.59 5.28
N PHE A 51 5.75 4.83 4.90
CA PHE A 51 4.37 4.96 5.37
C PHE A 51 3.95 3.66 6.05
N GLY A 52 3.31 3.74 7.22
CA GLY A 52 2.85 2.56 7.94
C GLY A 52 1.72 2.89 8.89
N MET A 53 0.63 2.13 8.80
CA MET A 53 -0.42 2.08 9.80
C MET A 53 -0.23 0.84 10.66
N VAL A 54 -0.30 0.99 11.98
CA VAL A 54 -0.10 -0.10 12.94
C VAL A 54 -1.41 -0.40 13.66
N ASP A 55 -1.93 -1.62 13.50
CA ASP A 55 -3.00 -2.17 14.34
C ASP A 55 -2.40 -2.88 15.56
N LYS A 56 -2.64 -2.36 16.77
CA LYS A 56 -2.18 -2.98 18.03
C LYS A 56 -3.17 -4.02 18.52
N ARG A 57 -3.16 -5.23 17.94
CA ARG A 57 -3.92 -6.39 18.47
C ARG A 57 -3.13 -7.38 19.32
N LYS A 58 -1.81 -7.24 19.47
CA LYS A 58 -1.00 -8.10 20.37
C LYS A 58 0.21 -7.37 20.95
N ILE A 59 0.03 -6.71 22.09
CA ILE A 59 1.14 -6.51 23.04
C ILE A 59 0.65 -7.04 24.38
N THR A 60 1.13 -8.24 24.76
CA THR A 60 0.96 -8.78 26.11
C THR A 60 1.65 -7.88 27.13
N PRO A 61 1.08 -7.64 28.32
CA PRO A 61 1.69 -6.76 29.29
C PRO A 61 2.73 -7.48 30.15
N LYS A 62 3.89 -6.84 30.39
CA LYS A 62 4.56 -6.63 31.71
C LYS A 62 6.08 -6.35 31.55
N PRO A 63 6.77 -5.77 32.56
CA PRO A 63 6.39 -4.74 33.53
C PRO A 63 7.44 -3.57 33.64
N LYS A 64 7.13 -2.62 34.53
CA LYS A 64 7.76 -1.30 34.86
C LYS A 64 9.28 -1.22 35.12
N ALA A 65 9.90 -0.08 34.76
CA ALA A 65 10.73 0.84 35.60
C ALA A 65 11.19 2.06 34.74
N ALA A 66 10.79 3.32 35.02
CA ALA A 66 11.55 4.41 35.69
C ALA A 66 12.97 4.65 35.10
N THR A 67 13.43 5.83 34.64
CA THR A 67 13.47 7.20 35.25
C THR A 67 13.79 8.32 34.22
N VAL A 68 13.50 9.57 34.60
CA VAL A 68 13.74 10.88 33.93
C VAL A 68 15.14 11.45 34.25
N THR A 69 15.76 12.23 33.34
CA THR A 69 16.59 13.48 33.49
C THR A 69 17.51 13.63 32.24
N GLU A 70 17.90 14.77 31.65
CA GLU A 70 17.90 16.20 31.99
C GLU A 70 18.07 17.05 30.69
N LYS A 71 17.85 18.37 30.78
CA LYS A 71 17.92 19.37 29.69
C LYS A 71 19.33 19.95 29.54
N GLU A 72 19.80 20.18 28.32
CA GLU A 72 20.75 21.27 28.04
C GLU A 72 20.34 22.10 26.81
N LYS A 73 20.39 23.43 26.99
CA LYS A 73 20.06 24.46 26.00
C LYS A 73 21.35 24.91 25.31
N VAL A 74 21.35 25.01 23.98
CA VAL A 74 22.32 25.83 23.23
C VAL A 74 21.54 26.73 22.26
N LYS A 75 21.87 28.03 22.27
CA LYS A 75 21.26 29.08 21.44
C LYS A 75 21.87 29.10 20.02
N PRO A 76 21.13 29.51 18.97
CA PRO A 76 21.68 29.66 17.62
C PRO A 76 22.39 31.02 17.44
N SER A 77 23.45 31.04 16.63
CA SER A 77 24.03 32.24 16.04
C SER A 77 23.57 32.38 14.58
N ASP A 78 23.07 33.56 14.26
CA ASP A 78 22.63 34.01 12.94
C ASP A 78 23.80 34.23 11.95
N ASP A 79 23.40 34.33 10.68
CA ASP A 79 24.07 34.91 9.49
C ASP A 79 24.46 33.89 8.40
N SER A 80 24.15 34.05 7.11
CA SER A 80 23.23 34.93 6.40
C SER A 80 23.08 34.44 4.94
N LYS A 81 21.82 34.44 4.46
CA LYS A 81 21.31 34.77 3.11
C LYS A 81 21.79 34.02 1.84
N GLY A 82 20.81 33.37 1.18
CA GLY A 82 20.80 33.17 -0.28
C GLY A 82 19.63 32.34 -0.86
N GLY A 83 18.48 32.98 -1.16
CA GLY A 83 17.57 32.56 -2.25
C GLY A 83 16.52 31.47 -1.98
N THR A 84 15.25 31.84 -1.97
CA THR A 84 14.05 31.05 -1.66
C THR A 84 13.47 30.26 -2.85
N PHE A 85 13.28 28.94 -2.69
CA PHE A 85 11.98 28.28 -2.86
C PHE A 85 11.81 27.31 -1.68
N GLY A 86 10.80 27.60 -0.85
CA GLY A 86 10.62 26.98 0.46
C GLY A 86 9.96 25.61 0.38
N GLY A 87 10.62 24.63 0.98
CA GLY A 87 10.04 23.37 1.45
C GLY A 87 10.73 22.98 2.75
N ARG A 88 10.53 23.80 3.80
CA ARG A 88 11.05 23.48 5.15
C ARG A 88 10.24 22.29 5.69
N GLY A 89 10.91 21.19 5.99
CA GLY A 89 10.33 19.99 6.59
C GLY A 89 9.57 20.28 7.88
N LYS A 90 8.24 20.38 7.76
CA LYS A 90 7.30 20.61 8.86
C LYS A 90 6.18 19.55 8.98
N ASP A 91 6.13 18.57 8.07
CA ASP A 91 4.91 17.74 7.90
C ASP A 91 5.11 16.25 8.19
N LYS A 92 6.17 15.87 8.93
CA LYS A 92 6.48 14.47 9.24
C LYS A 92 6.20 14.15 10.71
N ILE A 93 5.22 13.30 10.93
CA ILE A 93 4.94 12.71 12.24
C ILE A 93 5.86 11.50 12.44
N SER A 94 6.77 11.63 13.39
CA SER A 94 7.76 10.60 13.74
C SER A 94 7.26 9.62 14.80
N VAL A 95 6.16 9.94 15.50
CA VAL A 95 5.55 9.12 16.56
C VAL A 95 4.13 8.72 16.18
N PRO A 96 3.73 7.44 16.31
CA PRO A 96 2.37 7.02 15.97
C PRO A 96 1.32 7.85 16.74
N MET A 97 0.46 8.55 16.01
CA MET A 97 -0.62 9.38 16.56
C MET A 97 -1.97 8.70 16.36
N GLU A 98 -2.86 8.81 17.35
CA GLU A 98 -4.21 8.24 17.28
C GLU A 98 -5.05 9.04 16.29
N VAL A 99 -5.77 8.33 15.41
CA VAL A 99 -6.68 8.96 14.46
C VAL A 99 -8.05 9.11 15.14
N GLU A 100 -8.35 10.33 15.60
CA GLU A 100 -9.46 10.63 16.54
C GLU A 100 -10.87 10.31 16.00
N GLU A 101 -11.05 10.30 14.67
CA GLU A 101 -12.34 9.98 14.03
C GLU A 101 -12.42 8.55 13.44
N THR A 102 -11.57 7.63 13.92
CA THR A 102 -11.64 6.26 13.40
C THR A 102 -12.81 5.46 13.96
N PRO A 103 -13.53 4.73 13.09
CA PRO A 103 -14.58 3.83 13.53
C PRO A 103 -14.01 2.67 14.37
N GLU A 104 -14.77 2.25 15.38
CA GLU A 104 -14.37 1.13 16.22
C GLU A 104 -14.33 -0.20 15.45
N GLY A 105 -13.43 -1.09 15.86
CA GLY A 105 -13.36 -2.46 15.36
C GLY A 105 -12.78 -2.60 13.96
N ILE A 106 -11.70 -1.86 13.65
CA ILE A 106 -10.93 -1.98 12.40
C ILE A 106 -10.52 -3.43 12.13
N VAL A 107 -11.02 -4.05 11.07
CA VAL A 107 -10.74 -5.43 10.68
C VAL A 107 -9.64 -5.51 9.62
N LEU A 108 -9.63 -4.57 8.68
CA LEU A 108 -8.68 -4.52 7.56
C LEU A 108 -8.10 -3.12 7.43
N VAL A 109 -6.84 -3.04 7.03
CA VAL A 109 -6.11 -1.79 6.77
C VAL A 109 -5.34 -1.94 5.47
N SER A 110 -5.32 -0.89 4.67
CA SER A 110 -4.49 -0.78 3.47
C SER A 110 -4.03 0.65 3.29
N CYS A 111 -2.79 0.79 2.82
CA CYS A 111 -2.20 2.07 2.45
C CYS A 111 -1.79 2.03 0.99
N GLY A 112 -2.20 3.03 0.22
CA GLY A 112 -1.57 3.37 -1.05
C GLY A 112 -0.43 4.37 -0.84
N LEU A 113 0.01 5.02 -1.92
CA LEU A 113 1.14 5.96 -1.82
C LEU A 113 0.81 7.20 -1.00
N TYR A 114 -0.37 7.79 -1.23
CA TYR A 114 -0.82 9.02 -0.54
C TYR A 114 -2.26 8.92 -0.03
N HIS A 115 -2.81 7.71 0.07
CA HIS A 115 -4.16 7.50 0.58
C HIS A 115 -4.21 6.23 1.42
N SER A 116 -5.19 6.15 2.29
CA SER A 116 -5.36 5.07 3.24
C SER A 116 -6.82 4.63 3.27
N ALA A 117 -7.03 3.37 3.59
CA ALA A 117 -8.36 2.77 3.65
C ALA A 117 -8.42 1.71 4.75
N VAL A 118 -9.58 1.65 5.40
CA VAL A 118 -9.86 0.65 6.44
C VAL A 118 -11.27 0.09 6.31
N ILE A 119 -11.44 -1.17 6.70
CA ILE A 119 -12.77 -1.74 7.02
C ILE A 119 -12.90 -1.80 8.52
N ALA A 120 -13.99 -1.25 9.05
CA ALA A 120 -14.36 -1.28 10.45
C ALA A 120 -15.45 -2.31 10.74
N ALA A 121 -15.92 -2.34 12.00
CA ALA A 121 -17.03 -3.18 12.41
C ALA A 121 -18.26 -2.95 11.50
N LYS A 122 -19.09 -3.99 11.40
CA LYS A 122 -20.27 -4.03 10.50
C LYS A 122 -19.91 -3.82 9.02
N ASN A 123 -18.64 -4.05 8.67
CA ASN A 123 -18.16 -4.01 7.29
C ASN A 123 -18.37 -2.61 6.66
N THR A 124 -17.98 -1.60 7.43
CA THR A 124 -18.07 -0.19 7.04
C THR A 124 -16.70 0.27 6.56
N MET A 125 -16.61 0.77 5.33
CA MET A 125 -15.34 1.19 4.73
C MET A 125 -15.11 2.69 4.94
N TYR A 126 -13.91 3.06 5.35
CA TYR A 126 -13.46 4.45 5.43
C TYR A 126 -12.20 4.62 4.60
N SER A 127 -12.04 5.78 3.97
CA SER A 127 -10.85 6.13 3.20
C SER A 127 -10.54 7.62 3.31
N TRP A 128 -9.26 7.94 3.23
CA TRP A 128 -8.74 9.30 3.33
C TRP A 128 -7.38 9.45 2.64
N GLY A 129 -6.90 10.67 2.57
CA GLY A 129 -5.70 11.12 1.89
C GLY A 129 -5.98 11.77 0.54
N ALA A 130 -5.01 11.65 -0.36
CA ALA A 130 -5.07 12.10 -1.74
C ALA A 130 -6.27 11.53 -2.48
N ASP A 131 -7.02 12.38 -3.19
CA ASP A 131 -8.20 11.96 -3.94
C ASP A 131 -8.30 12.63 -5.32
N ASN A 132 -7.21 13.16 -5.86
CA ASN A 132 -7.23 13.89 -7.14
C ASN A 132 -7.72 13.05 -8.34
N SER A 133 -7.64 11.73 -8.25
CA SER A 133 -8.17 10.78 -9.25
C SER A 133 -9.35 9.97 -8.72
N GLY A 134 -9.92 10.35 -7.57
CA GLY A 134 -11.02 9.64 -6.93
C GLY A 134 -10.61 8.36 -6.20
N GLN A 135 -9.32 8.14 -5.90
CA GLN A 135 -8.79 6.93 -5.26
C GLN A 135 -9.31 6.66 -3.82
N CYS A 136 -9.93 7.64 -3.17
CA CYS A 136 -10.66 7.43 -1.93
C CYS A 136 -12.09 6.89 -2.19
N GLY A 137 -12.65 7.04 -3.40
CA GLY A 137 -13.91 6.39 -3.79
C GLY A 137 -15.18 7.12 -3.35
N HIS A 138 -15.10 8.44 -3.14
CA HIS A 138 -16.20 9.27 -2.63
C HIS A 138 -17.07 9.94 -3.72
N GLY A 139 -16.91 9.53 -4.98
CA GLY A 139 -17.63 10.11 -6.12
C GLY A 139 -17.19 11.52 -6.49
N ARG A 140 -16.01 11.95 -6.03
CA ARG A 140 -15.42 13.27 -6.31
C ARG A 140 -13.90 13.15 -6.38
N SER A 141 -13.24 14.24 -6.73
CA SER A 141 -11.79 14.33 -6.88
C SER A 141 -11.17 15.36 -5.93
N THR A 142 -11.47 15.28 -4.63
CA THR A 142 -10.98 16.24 -3.63
C THR A 142 -10.41 15.52 -2.43
N ASN A 143 -9.20 15.89 -2.00
CA ASN A 143 -8.51 15.24 -0.88
C ASN A 143 -9.41 15.14 0.36
N GLN A 144 -9.20 14.07 1.12
CA GLN A 144 -9.90 13.79 2.35
C GLN A 144 -8.88 13.80 3.47
N TRP A 145 -8.88 14.81 4.30
CA TRP A 145 -7.85 14.95 5.34
C TRP A 145 -8.12 14.07 6.57
N GLU A 146 -9.33 13.53 6.65
CA GLU A 146 -9.84 12.73 7.76
C GLU A 146 -10.58 11.49 7.22
N PRO A 147 -10.64 10.38 8.01
CA PRO A 147 -11.36 9.18 7.62
C PRO A 147 -12.80 9.45 7.25
N LYS A 148 -13.17 9.19 6.00
CA LYS A 148 -14.54 9.39 5.53
C LYS A 148 -15.19 8.10 5.09
N TRP A 149 -16.46 7.93 5.43
CA TRP A 149 -17.25 6.76 5.05
C TRP A 149 -17.44 6.68 3.53
N VAL A 150 -17.00 5.56 2.93
CA VAL A 150 -17.20 5.23 1.52
C VAL A 150 -18.59 4.61 1.32
N MET A 151 -19.60 5.46 1.14
CA MET A 151 -21.00 5.06 1.00
C MET A 151 -21.25 3.99 -0.06
N ALA A 152 -20.51 4.04 -1.18
CA ALA A 152 -20.66 3.13 -2.32
C ALA A 152 -20.34 1.65 -2.02
N VAL A 153 -19.63 1.37 -0.92
CA VAL A 153 -19.28 0.01 -0.47
C VAL A 153 -20.30 -0.56 0.53
N THR A 154 -21.27 0.25 0.96
CA THR A 154 -22.31 -0.17 1.93
C THR A 154 -23.04 -1.42 1.45
N GLY A 155 -23.17 -2.41 2.35
CA GLY A 155 -23.83 -3.70 2.07
C GLY A 155 -22.97 -4.72 1.33
N LYS A 156 -21.71 -4.41 0.97
CA LYS A 156 -20.78 -5.35 0.31
C LYS A 156 -19.81 -5.95 1.31
N VAL A 157 -19.90 -7.24 1.63
CA VAL A 157 -18.95 -7.90 2.56
C VAL A 157 -17.54 -7.91 1.98
N VAL A 158 -16.67 -7.02 2.45
CA VAL A 158 -15.28 -6.84 2.01
C VAL A 158 -14.39 -7.85 2.74
N SER A 159 -13.61 -8.61 1.98
CA SER A 159 -12.65 -9.58 2.50
C SER A 159 -11.20 -9.18 2.31
N ASP A 160 -10.91 -8.22 1.43
CA ASP A 160 -9.55 -7.71 1.19
C ASP A 160 -9.56 -6.29 0.61
N ILE A 161 -8.51 -5.51 0.88
CA ILE A 161 -8.29 -4.15 0.34
C ILE A 161 -6.83 -4.03 -0.11
N ALA A 162 -6.59 -3.37 -1.25
CA ALA A 162 -5.26 -2.96 -1.66
C ALA A 162 -5.25 -1.53 -2.21
N GLY A 163 -4.30 -0.72 -1.73
CA GLY A 163 -4.05 0.64 -2.19
C GLY A 163 -2.80 0.66 -3.07
N GLY A 164 -2.93 1.16 -4.30
CA GLY A 164 -1.83 1.40 -5.21
C GLY A 164 -1.30 2.84 -5.11
N ARG A 165 -0.61 3.29 -6.15
CA ARG A 165 -0.14 4.70 -6.24
C ARG A 165 -1.30 5.71 -6.21
N THR A 166 -2.26 5.52 -7.09
CA THR A 166 -3.40 6.41 -7.32
C THR A 166 -4.70 5.65 -7.59
N HIS A 167 -4.77 4.38 -7.20
CA HIS A 167 -5.95 3.54 -7.38
C HIS A 167 -6.13 2.59 -6.20
N THR A 168 -7.34 2.07 -6.03
CA THR A 168 -7.73 1.22 -4.91
C THR A 168 -8.54 0.04 -5.41
N LEU A 169 -8.26 -1.13 -4.84
CA LEU A 169 -8.96 -2.38 -5.09
C LEU A 169 -9.59 -2.90 -3.80
N ILE A 170 -10.74 -3.54 -3.93
CA ILE A 170 -11.30 -4.40 -2.87
C ILE A 170 -11.77 -5.71 -3.45
N VAL A 171 -11.76 -6.74 -2.60
CA VAL A 171 -12.53 -7.96 -2.80
C VAL A 171 -13.78 -7.88 -1.93
N ALA A 172 -14.96 -7.98 -2.54
CA ALA A 172 -16.21 -8.07 -1.78
C ALA A 172 -17.12 -9.15 -2.36
N GLY A 173 -17.56 -10.10 -1.52
CA GLY A 173 -18.34 -11.26 -1.95
C GLY A 173 -17.65 -12.12 -3.02
N GLY A 174 -16.32 -12.15 -3.04
CA GLY A 174 -15.52 -12.84 -4.06
C GLY A 174 -15.38 -12.09 -5.39
N GLN A 175 -15.91 -10.86 -5.51
CA GLN A 175 -15.80 -10.02 -6.69
C GLN A 175 -14.78 -8.89 -6.47
N VAL A 176 -14.17 -8.42 -7.55
CA VAL A 176 -13.19 -7.32 -7.51
C VAL A 176 -13.85 -6.01 -7.91
N TYR A 177 -13.68 -4.99 -7.07
CA TYR A 177 -14.02 -3.61 -7.39
C TYR A 177 -12.75 -2.76 -7.43
N THR A 178 -12.68 -1.83 -8.37
CA THR A 178 -11.52 -0.95 -8.62
C THR A 178 -12.01 0.49 -8.75
N TRP A 179 -11.23 1.45 -8.25
CA TRP A 179 -11.46 2.87 -8.49
C TRP A 179 -10.17 3.69 -8.36
N GLY A 180 -10.21 4.98 -8.69
CA GLY A 180 -9.07 5.88 -8.79
C GLY A 180 -8.63 6.12 -10.23
N ALA A 181 -7.32 6.30 -10.43
CA ALA A 181 -6.73 6.61 -11.72
C ALA A 181 -6.80 5.45 -12.72
N SER A 182 -7.20 5.74 -13.95
CA SER A 182 -7.32 4.76 -15.05
C SER A 182 -6.01 4.47 -15.79
N SER A 183 -4.93 5.14 -15.39
CA SER A 183 -3.63 5.11 -16.08
C SER A 183 -3.17 3.68 -16.36
N TYR A 184 -2.71 3.44 -17.60
CA TYR A 184 -2.26 2.13 -18.09
C TYR A 184 -3.26 0.98 -17.93
N GLY A 185 -4.55 1.27 -17.70
CA GLY A 185 -5.58 0.25 -17.53
C GLY A 185 -5.57 -0.44 -16.16
N ALA A 186 -4.97 0.16 -15.12
CA ALA A 186 -4.86 -0.43 -13.77
C ALA A 186 -6.21 -0.76 -13.10
N LEU A 187 -7.32 -0.21 -13.61
CA LEU A 187 -8.68 -0.45 -13.11
C LEU A 187 -9.41 -1.60 -13.83
N ALA A 188 -8.82 -2.21 -14.85
CA ALA A 188 -9.46 -3.25 -15.65
C ALA A 188 -10.83 -2.84 -16.25
N GLN A 189 -11.05 -1.55 -16.46
CA GLN A 189 -12.25 -1.03 -17.13
C GLN A 189 -12.05 -0.98 -18.64
N SER A 190 -13.16 -0.96 -19.38
CA SER A 190 -13.13 -0.89 -20.85
C SER A 190 -12.74 0.48 -21.40
N ASP A 191 -12.72 1.49 -20.55
CA ASP A 191 -12.34 2.86 -20.89
C ASP A 191 -11.13 3.34 -20.07
N ASN A 192 -10.57 4.48 -20.47
CA ASN A 192 -9.45 5.13 -19.79
C ASN A 192 -9.93 6.30 -18.92
N TYR A 193 -11.16 6.26 -18.40
CA TYR A 193 -11.64 7.31 -17.49
C TYR A 193 -11.44 6.90 -16.03
N ASP A 194 -10.96 7.87 -15.24
CA ASP A 194 -10.85 7.73 -13.80
C ASP A 194 -12.20 7.35 -13.21
N GLN A 195 -12.17 6.40 -12.27
CA GLN A 195 -13.38 5.91 -11.62
C GLN A 195 -13.44 6.55 -10.24
N LEU A 196 -14.36 7.49 -10.05
CA LEU A 196 -14.49 8.21 -8.79
C LEU A 196 -15.24 7.40 -7.71
N ASN A 197 -15.85 6.27 -8.10
CA ASN A 197 -16.55 5.35 -7.21
C ASN A 197 -16.08 3.92 -7.48
N PRO A 198 -16.16 3.02 -6.47
CA PRO A 198 -15.93 1.59 -6.65
C PRO A 198 -16.69 1.00 -7.84
N CYS A 199 -15.96 0.51 -8.84
CA CYS A 199 -16.54 -0.06 -10.06
C CYS A 199 -16.21 -1.56 -10.19
N LEU A 200 -17.21 -2.37 -10.53
CA LEU A 200 -17.04 -3.82 -10.66
C LEU A 200 -16.19 -4.19 -11.89
N VAL A 201 -15.16 -5.01 -11.68
CA VAL A 201 -14.36 -5.60 -12.77
C VAL A 201 -15.11 -6.79 -13.36
N ARG A 202 -15.81 -6.56 -14.49
CA ARG A 202 -16.70 -7.56 -15.11
C ARG A 202 -15.96 -8.79 -15.67
N GLN A 203 -14.68 -8.66 -15.93
CA GLN A 203 -13.82 -9.69 -16.53
C GLN A 203 -13.61 -10.88 -15.58
N PHE A 204 -13.82 -10.70 -14.27
CA PHE A 204 -13.80 -11.79 -13.28
C PHE A 204 -15.14 -12.52 -13.11
N LYS A 205 -16.11 -12.32 -14.01
CA LYS A 205 -17.40 -13.04 -13.93
C LYS A 205 -17.19 -14.55 -13.88
N GLY A 206 -17.66 -15.18 -12.81
CA GLY A 206 -17.52 -16.62 -12.58
C GLY A 206 -16.21 -17.06 -11.91
N ILE A 207 -15.32 -16.12 -11.58
CA ILE A 207 -14.04 -16.38 -10.89
C ILE A 207 -14.11 -15.71 -9.52
N ALA A 208 -14.09 -16.52 -8.46
CA ALA A 208 -14.07 -16.01 -7.09
C ALA A 208 -12.65 -15.60 -6.71
N ILE A 209 -12.45 -14.31 -6.42
CA ILE A 209 -11.18 -13.74 -5.96
C ILE A 209 -11.14 -13.73 -4.43
N LYS A 210 -9.97 -14.06 -3.85
CA LYS A 210 -9.74 -14.03 -2.39
C LYS A 210 -8.77 -12.95 -1.95
N GLN A 211 -7.84 -12.56 -2.81
CA GLN A 211 -6.81 -11.58 -2.48
C GLN A 211 -6.55 -10.66 -3.66
N VAL A 212 -6.28 -9.38 -3.38
CA VAL A 212 -5.83 -8.35 -4.32
C VAL A 212 -4.56 -7.68 -3.81
N SER A 213 -3.76 -7.15 -4.72
CA SER A 213 -2.58 -6.35 -4.40
C SER A 213 -2.33 -5.33 -5.51
N CYS A 214 -1.80 -4.16 -5.15
CA CYS A 214 -1.57 -3.06 -6.07
C CYS A 214 -0.11 -2.63 -6.02
N GLY A 215 0.43 -2.24 -7.18
CA GLY A 215 1.70 -1.54 -7.26
C GLY A 215 1.56 -0.17 -7.91
N CYS A 216 2.66 0.32 -8.51
CA CYS A 216 2.65 1.58 -9.25
C CYS A 216 1.98 1.36 -10.62
N ASP A 217 0.74 1.81 -10.73
CA ASP A 217 -0.12 1.75 -11.93
C ASP A 217 -0.41 0.33 -12.46
N TYR A 218 -0.35 -0.69 -11.62
CA TYR A 218 -0.73 -2.06 -11.97
C TYR A 218 -1.33 -2.81 -10.78
N SER A 219 -2.05 -3.88 -11.09
CA SER A 219 -2.89 -4.60 -10.15
C SER A 219 -2.72 -6.11 -10.32
N VAL A 220 -2.86 -6.84 -9.21
CA VAL A 220 -2.79 -8.29 -9.16
C VAL A 220 -3.95 -8.83 -8.33
N ALA A 221 -4.52 -9.95 -8.76
CA ALA A 221 -5.57 -10.67 -8.04
C ALA A 221 -5.25 -12.16 -7.97
N LEU A 222 -5.64 -12.80 -6.87
CA LEU A 222 -5.52 -14.23 -6.63
C LEU A 222 -6.90 -14.85 -6.40
N SER A 223 -7.24 -15.84 -7.21
CA SER A 223 -8.49 -16.59 -7.10
C SER A 223 -8.48 -17.61 -5.97
N ASN A 224 -9.67 -18.07 -5.58
CA ASN A 224 -9.87 -19.20 -4.68
C ASN A 224 -9.27 -20.51 -5.24
N SER A 225 -9.17 -20.66 -6.56
CA SER A 225 -8.55 -21.83 -7.20
C SER A 225 -7.02 -21.83 -7.12
N GLY A 226 -6.40 -20.71 -6.73
CA GLY A 226 -4.94 -20.56 -6.69
C GLY A 226 -4.35 -19.98 -7.97
N ASP A 227 -5.17 -19.42 -8.86
CA ASP A 227 -4.74 -18.75 -10.09
C ASP A 227 -4.50 -17.27 -9.83
N ILE A 228 -3.44 -16.71 -10.39
CA ILE A 228 -3.15 -15.27 -10.29
C ILE A 228 -3.38 -14.57 -11.62
N TYR A 229 -3.87 -13.34 -11.54
CA TYR A 229 -4.18 -12.48 -12.67
C TYR A 229 -3.51 -11.13 -12.47
N ALA A 230 -2.96 -10.55 -13.53
CA ALA A 230 -2.35 -9.24 -13.50
C ALA A 230 -2.82 -8.37 -14.67
N TRP A 231 -2.90 -7.06 -14.42
CA TRP A 231 -3.26 -6.03 -15.41
C TRP A 231 -2.71 -4.67 -14.99
N GLY A 232 -2.81 -3.69 -15.89
CA GLY A 232 -2.25 -2.35 -15.76
C GLY A 232 -0.94 -2.19 -16.52
N ARG A 233 -0.07 -1.33 -15.99
CA ARG A 233 1.26 -1.04 -16.54
C ARG A 233 2.13 -2.29 -16.58
N ALA A 234 2.86 -2.48 -17.68
CA ALA A 234 3.61 -3.70 -17.96
C ALA A 234 5.05 -3.49 -18.38
N ASP A 235 5.55 -2.26 -18.29
CA ASP A 235 6.98 -2.02 -18.41
C ASP A 235 7.74 -2.82 -17.35
N THR A 236 9.00 -3.15 -17.68
CA THR A 236 9.93 -3.99 -16.89
C THR A 236 9.39 -5.39 -16.55
N GLY A 237 8.27 -5.80 -17.14
CA GLY A 237 7.66 -7.12 -16.96
C GLY A 237 7.02 -7.32 -15.58
N ARG A 238 6.62 -6.24 -14.90
CA ARG A 238 5.93 -6.28 -13.60
C ARG A 238 4.65 -7.13 -13.58
N LEU A 239 4.00 -7.33 -14.72
CA LEU A 239 2.82 -8.19 -14.82
C LEU A 239 3.15 -9.69 -14.85
N GLY A 240 4.39 -10.09 -15.11
CA GLY A 240 4.78 -11.50 -15.21
C GLY A 240 4.16 -12.26 -16.40
N ILE A 241 3.46 -11.56 -17.29
CA ILE A 241 2.84 -12.13 -18.49
C ILE A 241 3.67 -11.81 -19.74
N LYS A 242 3.68 -12.74 -20.70
CA LYS A 242 4.28 -12.50 -22.01
C LYS A 242 3.34 -11.62 -22.84
N LEU A 243 3.73 -10.37 -23.05
CA LEU A 243 3.00 -9.43 -23.90
C LEU A 243 3.44 -9.52 -25.36
N VAL A 244 2.53 -9.11 -26.25
CA VAL A 244 2.87 -8.85 -27.67
C VAL A 244 3.91 -7.74 -27.74
N LYS A 245 4.89 -7.89 -28.64
CA LYS A 245 5.99 -6.93 -28.82
C LYS A 245 5.44 -5.50 -29.02
N GLY A 246 5.94 -4.56 -28.21
CA GLY A 246 5.53 -3.15 -28.25
C GLY A 246 4.35 -2.78 -27.34
N LYS A 247 3.59 -3.75 -26.82
CA LYS A 247 2.53 -3.50 -25.84
C LYS A 247 3.15 -3.20 -24.47
N ARG A 248 2.79 -2.06 -23.86
CA ARG A 248 3.36 -1.56 -22.59
C ARG A 248 2.41 -1.64 -21.39
N PHE A 249 1.18 -2.07 -21.61
CA PHE A 249 0.15 -2.19 -20.60
C PHE A 249 -0.91 -3.21 -21.03
N GLU A 250 -1.68 -3.72 -20.10
CA GLU A 250 -2.80 -4.63 -20.36
C GLU A 250 -4.02 -4.16 -19.56
N HIS A 251 -5.13 -3.88 -20.24
CA HIS A 251 -6.35 -3.35 -19.62
C HIS A 251 -7.32 -4.47 -19.19
N ILE A 252 -6.97 -5.73 -19.44
CA ILE A 252 -7.79 -6.90 -19.12
C ILE A 252 -6.99 -7.79 -18.16
N PRO A 253 -7.54 -8.23 -17.03
CA PRO A 253 -6.90 -9.22 -16.16
C PRO A 253 -6.45 -10.44 -16.96
N ARG A 254 -5.14 -10.67 -17.02
CA ARG A 254 -4.54 -11.82 -17.71
C ARG A 254 -3.98 -12.81 -16.69
N PRO A 255 -4.24 -14.12 -16.87
CA PRO A 255 -3.65 -15.13 -16.00
C PRO A 255 -2.12 -15.17 -16.20
N ILE A 256 -1.38 -15.28 -15.09
CA ILE A 256 0.05 -15.58 -15.13
C ILE A 256 0.21 -17.10 -15.11
N THR A 257 0.96 -17.63 -16.07
CA THR A 257 1.14 -19.07 -16.28
C THR A 257 2.59 -19.50 -16.02
N GLY A 258 2.82 -20.81 -15.88
CA GLY A 258 4.18 -21.35 -15.73
C GLY A 258 4.69 -21.46 -14.30
N LEU A 259 3.83 -21.31 -13.29
CA LEU A 259 4.20 -21.43 -11.86
C LEU A 259 4.23 -22.87 -11.34
N GLY A 260 3.67 -23.83 -12.09
CA GLY A 260 3.75 -25.26 -11.76
C GLY A 260 2.89 -25.71 -10.57
N GLY A 261 1.92 -24.90 -10.13
CA GLY A 261 1.03 -25.24 -9.01
C GLY A 261 0.07 -24.10 -8.64
N LYS A 262 -0.55 -24.23 -7.47
CA LYS A 262 -1.45 -23.21 -6.90
C LYS A 262 -0.70 -22.18 -6.09
N VAL A 263 -1.10 -20.92 -6.25
CA VAL A 263 -0.58 -19.80 -5.46
C VAL A 263 -1.33 -19.70 -4.13
N ALA A 264 -0.57 -19.63 -3.04
CA ALA A 264 -1.10 -19.43 -1.70
C ALA A 264 -1.34 -17.93 -1.40
N SER A 265 -0.38 -17.07 -1.77
CA SER A 265 -0.47 -15.62 -1.59
C SER A 265 0.34 -14.86 -2.64
N VAL A 266 -0.08 -13.62 -2.92
CA VAL A 266 0.56 -12.72 -3.89
C VAL A 266 0.74 -11.32 -3.31
N CYS A 267 1.81 -10.63 -3.71
CA CYS A 267 2.08 -9.24 -3.33
C CYS A 267 2.67 -8.47 -4.52
N ALA A 268 2.25 -7.22 -4.65
CA ALA A 268 2.77 -6.24 -5.60
C ALA A 268 3.58 -5.18 -4.84
N GLY A 269 4.85 -5.03 -5.21
CA GLY A 269 5.63 -3.85 -4.87
C GLY A 269 5.51 -2.78 -5.97
N HIS A 270 6.31 -1.72 -5.85
CA HIS A 270 6.24 -0.55 -6.76
C HIS A 270 6.30 -0.95 -8.26
N SER A 271 7.32 -1.69 -8.68
CA SER A 271 7.49 -2.16 -10.08
C SER A 271 7.87 -3.66 -10.17
N HIS A 272 7.57 -4.44 -9.14
CA HIS A 272 7.89 -5.86 -9.05
C HIS A 272 6.81 -6.60 -8.29
N SER A 273 6.68 -7.90 -8.51
CA SER A 273 5.70 -8.73 -7.81
C SER A 273 6.33 -10.01 -7.29
N LEU A 274 5.73 -10.56 -6.25
CA LEU A 274 6.10 -11.83 -5.65
C LEU A 274 4.86 -12.69 -5.45
N CYS A 275 5.02 -14.00 -5.55
CA CYS A 275 4.02 -14.94 -5.08
C CYS A 275 4.67 -16.14 -4.38
N VAL A 276 3.96 -16.67 -3.39
CA VAL A 276 4.33 -17.92 -2.72
C VAL A 276 3.32 -18.99 -3.10
N MET A 277 3.83 -20.13 -3.54
CA MET A 277 3.03 -21.31 -3.89
C MET A 277 2.56 -22.04 -2.62
N GLU A 278 1.50 -22.84 -2.72
CA GLU A 278 1.08 -23.75 -1.62
C GLU A 278 2.20 -24.75 -1.23
N SER A 279 3.11 -25.05 -2.16
CA SER A 279 4.31 -25.86 -1.90
C SER A 279 5.43 -25.12 -1.15
N GLY A 280 5.25 -23.84 -0.83
CA GLY A 280 6.26 -22.98 -0.19
C GLY A 280 7.31 -22.39 -1.14
N ILE A 281 7.21 -22.65 -2.45
CA ILE A 281 8.12 -22.08 -3.45
C ILE A 281 7.81 -20.59 -3.64
N LEU A 282 8.84 -19.74 -3.58
CA LEU A 282 8.74 -18.30 -3.86
C LEU A 282 9.11 -18.00 -5.32
N TYR A 283 8.29 -17.20 -5.99
CA TYR A 283 8.58 -16.60 -7.29
C TYR A 283 8.58 -15.07 -7.18
N ALA A 284 9.48 -14.42 -7.93
CA ALA A 284 9.56 -12.98 -8.07
C ALA A 284 9.79 -12.56 -9.53
N TRP A 285 9.24 -11.42 -9.93
CA TRP A 285 9.41 -10.85 -11.28
C TRP A 285 9.21 -9.34 -11.30
N GLY A 286 9.61 -8.70 -12.40
CA GLY A 286 9.58 -7.25 -12.62
C GLY A 286 10.97 -6.62 -12.54
N THR A 287 11.00 -5.35 -12.12
CA THR A 287 12.24 -4.58 -11.92
C THR A 287 13.10 -5.21 -10.83
N ASN A 288 14.42 -5.22 -11.03
CA ASN A 288 15.39 -5.71 -10.06
C ASN A 288 16.61 -4.80 -9.84
N THR A 289 16.52 -3.53 -10.22
CA THR A 289 17.67 -2.59 -10.19
C THR A 289 18.28 -2.39 -8.80
N PHE A 290 17.55 -2.73 -7.74
CA PHE A 290 17.97 -2.64 -6.34
C PHE A 290 18.08 -4.01 -5.66
N GLY A 291 18.00 -5.11 -6.42
CA GLY A 291 17.99 -6.46 -5.87
C GLY A 291 16.66 -6.85 -5.21
N GLN A 292 15.57 -6.11 -5.46
CA GLN A 292 14.26 -6.33 -4.84
C GLN A 292 13.63 -7.71 -5.14
N LEU A 293 14.12 -8.43 -6.16
CA LEU A 293 13.66 -9.79 -6.47
C LEU A 293 14.32 -10.87 -5.59
N GLY A 294 15.38 -10.53 -4.85
CA GLY A 294 16.09 -11.48 -3.99
C GLY A 294 16.82 -12.60 -4.74
N THR A 295 17.16 -12.41 -6.02
CA THR A 295 17.80 -13.43 -6.87
C THR A 295 19.32 -13.47 -6.78
N GLY A 296 19.93 -12.66 -5.90
CA GLY A 296 21.40 -12.54 -5.80
C GLY A 296 22.05 -11.72 -6.91
N ASP A 297 21.25 -11.02 -7.72
CA ASP A 297 21.68 -10.11 -8.77
C ASP A 297 20.72 -8.91 -8.88
N VAL A 298 21.04 -7.96 -9.76
CA VAL A 298 20.21 -6.77 -10.04
C VAL A 298 19.53 -6.82 -11.42
N ILE A 299 19.41 -8.01 -12.01
CA ILE A 299 18.89 -8.18 -13.37
C ILE A 299 17.35 -8.33 -13.31
N PRO A 300 16.58 -7.52 -14.05
CA PRO A 300 15.12 -7.63 -14.06
C PRO A 300 14.66 -8.97 -14.65
N ARG A 301 13.54 -9.49 -14.18
CA ARG A 301 12.96 -10.76 -14.64
C ARG A 301 11.57 -10.49 -15.19
N PRO A 302 11.33 -10.53 -16.52
CA PRO A 302 10.03 -10.15 -17.08
C PRO A 302 8.93 -11.22 -16.91
N THR A 303 9.29 -12.38 -16.40
CA THR A 303 8.41 -13.52 -16.11
C THR A 303 8.77 -14.08 -14.74
N PRO A 304 7.82 -14.76 -14.05
CA PRO A 304 8.08 -15.37 -12.75
C PRO A 304 9.38 -16.16 -12.71
N HIS A 305 10.28 -15.76 -11.81
CA HIS A 305 11.54 -16.43 -11.58
C HIS A 305 11.55 -17.03 -10.18
N ARG A 306 11.89 -18.30 -10.06
CA ARG A 306 11.97 -18.97 -8.76
C ARG A 306 13.11 -18.35 -7.95
N VAL A 307 12.80 -17.87 -6.75
CA VAL A 307 13.80 -17.37 -5.81
C VAL A 307 14.40 -18.56 -5.07
N LYS A 308 15.72 -18.65 -5.04
CA LYS A 308 16.44 -19.65 -4.24
C LYS A 308 16.49 -19.14 -2.80
N ILE A 309 15.88 -19.87 -1.87
CA ILE A 309 15.95 -19.58 -0.45
C ILE A 309 16.82 -20.65 0.18
N ASP A 310 18.04 -20.27 0.56
CA ASP A 310 18.89 -21.11 1.37
C ASP A 310 18.41 -20.97 2.82
N ILE A 311 17.57 -21.90 3.27
CA ILE A 311 17.17 -21.96 4.68
C ILE A 311 18.32 -22.64 5.44
N PRO A 312 19.02 -21.96 6.36
CA PRO A 312 20.02 -22.62 7.19
C PRO A 312 19.35 -23.75 7.96
N HIS A 313 19.92 -24.96 7.89
CA HIS A 313 19.35 -26.19 8.45
C HIS A 313 19.20 -26.19 9.98
N GLU A 314 19.61 -25.13 10.68
CA GLU A 314 19.74 -25.10 12.15
C GLU A 314 18.60 -24.38 12.89
N THR A 315 17.70 -23.65 12.23
CA THR A 315 16.82 -22.69 12.95
C THR A 315 15.40 -23.18 13.27
N PHE A 316 15.03 -24.40 12.88
CA PHE A 316 13.74 -24.98 13.31
C PHE A 316 14.00 -26.25 14.11
N GLY A 317 14.31 -26.05 15.39
CA GLY A 317 14.26 -27.09 16.40
C GLY A 317 12.86 -27.71 16.47
N LYS A 318 12.85 -29.04 16.64
CA LYS A 318 11.69 -29.92 16.77
C LYS A 318 10.56 -29.38 17.64
#